data_AF-A0A5N6T933-F1
#
_entry.id   AF-A0A5N6T933-F1
#
_cell.length_a   1.000
_cell.length_b   1.000
_cell.length_c   1.000
_cell.angle_alpha   90.00
_cell.angle_beta   90.00
_cell.angle_gamma   90.00
#
_symmetry.space_group_name_H-M   'P 1'
#
loop_
_entity.id
_entity.type
_entity.pdbx_description
1 polymer ?
#
loop_
_entity_poly.entity_id
_entity_poly.type
_entity_poly.pdbx_seq_one_letter_code
_entity_poly.pdbx_strand_id
1 'polypeptide(L)'
;MAPGPFRRKPLGVDVPRTPVAESPPPIAALFVIRFDIKAGYVVSWKRTVPGAEVEGIIEYKSLPSGLHNVSEDLVYFVHEQYAGISAFINQPAEESERNAKMFSVGVLVPLSSGRLGKSWRHAPKLRELAQIYALDMSHTEPLLKYWETYEIRDSDLTGHPPDSPLESPLSLRLRAHGERPNHSLRSRTFSDAIVLETPRPALTPFHPASSLPEFLDCFGPLIYPLYRATLLRKKILFMAEAPVHMPCNYVYDLSLLASLPNSLVPLLPPTGIPSLRPRPLFNVGIHDIPYLSSFAGVPANAQPDASWIACSTDSVLTMKSELFDVLVTLPPPYSKDAAEKVFPKISILPTPTAKHNTPQAVQLKATQRDARRYATLRKGLRQVASSDDGQSGEEDDSDAASTYSSSPIVEPISWTRLAYTSFIWWASAGEKRDGLSEEEEEEHQIQQDTQLLASVEHPTSPPSGSVGRRSLQPADTSHEPPEIAIVAYFRRMTTQIFITLSDAIARHDSQNAPNEEVEPNDDDHIPYEDDPGDDLEPPVTIGRQSTQENDRSPLLQEEVCSSPRSDDEPIKITTEDMTEMGLDVWSAADRIFVEELVRCWWNRKAYVDSARIRCCGISIL
;
A
#
# COMPACT_ATOMS: atom_id res chain seq x y z
N MET A 1 12.82 -75.91 -26.86
CA MET A 1 11.77 -75.34 -25.99
C MET A 1 12.30 -75.31 -24.56
N ALA A 2 12.74 -74.15 -24.09
CA ALA A 2 13.11 -73.81 -22.70
C ALA A 2 13.34 -72.29 -22.63
N PRO A 3 13.11 -71.63 -21.48
CA PRO A 3 12.32 -70.40 -21.41
C PRO A 3 13.14 -69.10 -21.26
N GLY A 4 12.56 -68.00 -21.73
CA GLY A 4 13.11 -66.65 -21.63
C GLY A 4 13.02 -66.04 -20.22
N PRO A 5 13.82 -65.00 -19.91
CA PRO A 5 13.97 -64.49 -18.56
C PRO A 5 12.80 -63.58 -18.15
N PHE A 6 12.31 -63.85 -16.94
CA PHE A 6 11.26 -63.14 -16.23
C PHE A 6 11.55 -61.64 -16.06
N ARG A 7 10.70 -60.77 -16.60
CA ARG A 7 10.65 -59.34 -16.26
C ARG A 7 9.67 -59.15 -15.10
N ARG A 8 10.18 -58.89 -13.90
CA ARG A 8 9.37 -58.57 -12.71
C ARG A 8 8.64 -57.24 -12.94
N LYS A 9 7.31 -57.23 -12.83
CA LYS A 9 6.49 -56.01 -12.75
C LYS A 9 6.61 -55.46 -11.32
N PRO A 10 6.97 -54.18 -11.10
CA PRO A 10 6.79 -53.57 -9.80
C PRO A 10 5.28 -53.31 -9.59
N LEU A 11 4.75 -53.84 -8.49
CA LEU A 11 3.44 -53.46 -7.94
C LEU A 11 3.59 -52.07 -7.32
N GLY A 12 3.54 -51.03 -8.14
CA GLY A 12 3.34 -49.66 -7.68
C GLY A 12 1.84 -49.44 -7.51
N VAL A 13 1.41 -49.22 -6.28
CA VAL A 13 0.09 -48.66 -6.00
C VAL A 13 0.12 -47.22 -6.49
N ASP A 14 -0.57 -46.93 -7.60
CA ASP A 14 -0.84 -45.56 -8.05
C ASP A 14 -1.78 -44.90 -7.04
N VAL A 15 -1.20 -44.30 -6.00
CA VAL A 15 -1.88 -43.26 -5.25
C VAL A 15 -1.88 -42.03 -6.15
N PRO A 16 -3.05 -41.48 -6.55
CA PRO A 16 -3.07 -40.19 -7.20
C PRO A 16 -2.59 -39.17 -6.17
N ARG A 17 -1.30 -38.81 -6.23
CA ARG A 17 -0.80 -37.60 -5.58
C ARG A 17 -1.36 -36.44 -6.39
N THR A 18 -2.58 -36.02 -6.07
CA THR A 18 -3.02 -34.66 -6.38
C THR A 18 -1.98 -33.72 -5.78
N PRO A 19 -1.44 -32.77 -6.55
CA PRO A 19 -0.44 -31.86 -6.03
C PRO A 19 -1.06 -31.06 -4.88
N VAL A 20 -0.43 -31.12 -3.71
CA VAL A 20 -0.83 -30.48 -2.44
C VAL A 20 -0.98 -28.93 -2.55
N ALA A 21 -0.67 -28.34 -3.71
CA ALA A 21 -0.67 -26.89 -3.91
C ALA A 21 -2.05 -26.27 -4.27
N GLU A 22 -3.04 -27.07 -4.69
CA GLU A 22 -4.32 -26.56 -5.25
C GLU A 22 -5.54 -26.68 -4.33
N SER A 23 -5.46 -27.35 -3.18
CA SER A 23 -6.62 -27.45 -2.27
C SER A 23 -6.90 -26.11 -1.56
N PRO A 24 -8.19 -25.76 -1.35
CA PRO A 24 -8.56 -24.63 -0.50
C PRO A 24 -8.22 -24.93 0.97
N PRO A 25 -8.09 -23.88 1.81
CA PRO A 25 -7.78 -24.03 3.23
C PRO A 25 -8.91 -24.75 4.00
N PRO A 26 -8.63 -25.26 5.21
CA PRO A 26 -9.65 -25.91 6.02
C PRO A 26 -10.64 -24.88 6.58
N ILE A 27 -11.91 -25.30 6.71
CA ILE A 27 -13.06 -24.46 7.02
C ILE A 27 -13.47 -24.68 8.48
N ALA A 28 -13.60 -23.57 9.22
CA ALA A 28 -14.11 -23.55 10.60
C ALA A 28 -15.64 -23.51 10.65
N ALA A 29 -16.28 -22.86 9.68
CA ALA A 29 -17.73 -22.85 9.57
C ALA A 29 -18.17 -22.76 8.10
N LEU A 30 -19.25 -23.45 7.73
CA LEU A 30 -19.99 -23.25 6.48
C LEU A 30 -21.44 -22.95 6.87
N PHE A 31 -22.01 -21.90 6.29
CA PHE A 31 -23.34 -21.43 6.67
C PHE A 31 -24.11 -20.87 5.47
N VAL A 32 -25.43 -20.84 5.62
CA VAL A 32 -26.36 -20.19 4.70
C VAL A 32 -27.21 -19.22 5.51
N ILE A 33 -27.20 -17.96 5.09
CA ILE A 33 -28.01 -16.91 5.68
C ILE A 33 -29.05 -16.50 4.65
N ARG A 34 -30.32 -16.45 5.05
CA ARG A 34 -31.42 -15.97 4.21
C ARG A 34 -32.03 -14.71 4.82
N PHE A 35 -32.59 -13.87 3.97
CA PHE A 35 -33.47 -12.80 4.41
C PHE A 35 -34.90 -13.31 4.61
N ASP A 36 -35.42 -13.18 5.83
CA ASP A 36 -36.81 -13.45 6.18
C ASP A 36 -37.58 -12.13 6.39
N ILE A 37 -38.78 -12.03 5.84
CA ILE A 37 -39.60 -10.82 5.87
C ILE A 37 -39.99 -10.43 7.31
N LYS A 38 -40.17 -11.42 8.20
CA LYS A 38 -40.61 -11.18 9.58
C LYS A 38 -39.46 -11.13 10.57
N ALA A 39 -38.46 -11.99 10.38
CA ALA A 39 -37.35 -12.14 11.31
C ALA A 39 -36.09 -11.37 10.92
N GLY A 40 -36.03 -10.80 9.71
CA GLY A 40 -34.82 -10.19 9.18
C GLY A 40 -33.83 -11.27 8.72
N TYR A 41 -32.54 -11.05 8.91
CA TYR A 41 -31.53 -12.05 8.52
C TYR A 41 -31.54 -13.24 9.47
N VAL A 42 -31.66 -14.45 8.92
CA VAL A 42 -31.69 -15.70 9.68
C VAL A 42 -30.76 -16.73 9.07
N VAL A 43 -30.09 -17.51 9.92
CA VAL A 43 -29.27 -18.65 9.49
C VAL A 43 -30.20 -19.81 9.14
N SER A 44 -30.32 -20.16 7.86
CA SER A 44 -31.17 -21.28 7.41
C SER A 44 -30.47 -22.63 7.53
N TRP A 45 -29.14 -22.65 7.45
CA TRP A 45 -28.33 -23.86 7.55
C TRP A 45 -26.92 -23.51 8.05
N LYS A 46 -26.32 -24.36 8.88
CA LYS A 46 -24.93 -24.20 9.33
C LYS A 46 -24.25 -25.51 9.72
N ARG A 47 -22.93 -25.52 9.58
CA ARG A 47 -21.98 -26.48 10.17
C ARG A 47 -20.78 -25.71 10.69
N THR A 48 -20.38 -25.98 11.92
CA THR A 48 -19.37 -25.20 12.66
C THR A 48 -18.53 -26.14 13.51
N VAL A 49 -17.23 -25.88 13.57
CA VAL A 49 -16.36 -26.49 14.59
C VAL A 49 -16.64 -25.88 15.97
N PRO A 50 -16.32 -26.57 17.07
CA PRO A 50 -16.44 -26.01 18.42
C PRO A 50 -15.66 -24.69 18.54
N GLY A 51 -16.32 -23.63 19.00
CA GLY A 51 -15.72 -22.29 19.18
C GLY A 51 -15.85 -21.34 18.00
N ALA A 52 -16.37 -21.77 16.85
CA ALA A 52 -16.71 -20.90 15.73
C ALA A 52 -18.21 -20.55 15.76
N GLU A 53 -18.59 -19.54 16.56
CA GLU A 53 -19.98 -19.08 16.64
C GLU A 53 -20.36 -18.29 15.38
N VAL A 54 -21.54 -18.59 14.83
CA VAL A 54 -22.03 -17.97 13.57
C VAL A 54 -23.26 -17.11 13.80
N GLU A 55 -23.93 -17.24 14.94
CA GLU A 55 -25.19 -16.54 15.21
C GLU A 55 -24.97 -15.16 15.85
N GLY A 56 -25.74 -14.16 15.39
CA GLY A 56 -25.88 -12.84 16.01
C GLY A 56 -25.06 -11.70 15.38
N ILE A 57 -24.02 -12.00 14.59
CA ILE A 57 -23.17 -10.99 13.94
C ILE A 57 -22.87 -11.33 12.48
N ILE A 58 -22.60 -12.61 12.18
CA ILE A 58 -22.15 -13.03 10.85
C ILE A 58 -23.24 -12.84 9.79
N GLU A 59 -24.51 -12.88 10.20
CA GLU A 59 -25.67 -12.60 9.35
C GLU A 59 -25.57 -11.23 8.69
N TYR A 60 -25.22 -10.21 9.47
CA TYR A 60 -25.10 -8.82 9.02
C TYR A 60 -23.81 -8.58 8.24
N LYS A 61 -22.72 -9.30 8.55
CA LYS A 61 -21.46 -9.22 7.80
C LYS A 61 -21.55 -9.85 6.41
N SER A 62 -22.33 -10.93 6.29
CA SER A 62 -22.49 -11.66 5.03
C SER A 62 -23.54 -11.05 4.10
N LEU A 63 -24.43 -10.21 4.65
CA LEU A 63 -25.49 -9.50 3.93
C LEU A 63 -25.43 -7.98 4.23
N PRO A 64 -24.39 -7.26 3.78
CA PRO A 64 -24.31 -5.81 3.93
C PRO A 64 -25.49 -5.05 3.30
N SER A 65 -25.67 -3.82 3.76
CA SER A 65 -26.67 -2.90 3.22
C SER A 65 -26.47 -2.65 1.72
N GLY A 66 -27.56 -2.50 0.98
CA GLY A 66 -27.56 -2.23 -0.46
C GLY A 66 -27.52 -3.45 -1.38
N LEU A 67 -27.28 -4.67 -0.86
CA LEU A 67 -27.22 -5.88 -1.68
C LEU A 67 -28.51 -6.23 -2.43
N HIS A 68 -29.66 -5.73 -1.98
CA HIS A 68 -30.94 -5.91 -2.69
C HIS A 68 -30.97 -5.28 -4.09
N ASN A 69 -30.04 -4.36 -4.39
CA ASN A 69 -29.92 -3.71 -5.70
C ASN A 69 -29.07 -4.50 -6.71
N VAL A 70 -28.40 -5.56 -6.28
CA VAL A 70 -27.54 -6.40 -7.14
C VAL A 70 -28.07 -7.83 -7.20
N SER A 71 -27.79 -8.52 -8.30
CA SER A 71 -28.18 -9.93 -8.51
C SER A 71 -27.25 -10.91 -7.81
N GLU A 72 -25.97 -10.59 -7.71
CA GLU A 72 -24.94 -11.42 -7.09
C GLU A 72 -23.80 -10.55 -6.57
N ASP A 73 -23.13 -11.03 -5.52
CA ASP A 73 -21.94 -10.37 -4.97
C ASP A 73 -21.06 -11.37 -4.21
N LEU A 74 -19.80 -11.00 -3.95
CA LEU A 74 -18.86 -11.76 -3.14
C LEU A 74 -18.34 -10.88 -2.00
N VAL A 75 -18.72 -11.20 -0.78
CA VAL A 75 -18.41 -10.39 0.40
C VAL A 75 -17.26 -11.01 1.17
N TYR A 76 -16.21 -10.23 1.42
CA TYR A 76 -15.14 -10.58 2.34
C TYR A 76 -15.34 -9.82 3.65
N PHE A 77 -15.08 -10.47 4.78
CA PHE A 77 -15.15 -9.85 6.11
C PHE A 77 -14.21 -10.55 7.08
N VAL A 78 -13.87 -9.88 8.18
CA VAL A 78 -13.16 -10.50 9.31
C VAL A 78 -14.10 -10.64 10.49
N HIS A 79 -14.05 -11.79 11.15
CA HIS A 79 -14.77 -12.06 12.39
C HIS A 79 -13.82 -12.74 13.37
N GLU A 80 -13.44 -12.02 14.43
CA GLU A 80 -12.48 -12.47 15.44
C GLU A 80 -11.16 -12.97 14.78
N GLN A 81 -10.84 -14.25 14.97
CA GLN A 81 -9.66 -14.92 14.43
C GLN A 81 -9.89 -15.60 13.05
N TYR A 82 -11.04 -15.34 12.42
CA TYR A 82 -11.45 -15.96 11.16
C TYR A 82 -11.60 -14.93 10.03
N ALA A 83 -11.16 -15.32 8.84
CA ALA A 83 -11.52 -14.67 7.59
C ALA A 83 -12.81 -15.30 7.05
N GLY A 84 -13.81 -14.46 6.78
CA GLY A 84 -15.07 -14.83 6.16
C GLY A 84 -15.09 -14.50 4.68
N ILE A 85 -15.69 -15.38 3.90
CA ILE A 85 -16.06 -15.13 2.51
C ILE A 85 -17.47 -15.67 2.25
N SER A 86 -18.33 -14.87 1.65
CA SER A 86 -19.71 -15.25 1.39
C SER A 86 -20.18 -14.85 -0.01
N ALA A 87 -20.80 -15.79 -0.72
CA ALA A 87 -21.37 -15.59 -2.05
C ALA A 87 -22.87 -15.28 -1.92
N PHE A 88 -23.25 -14.06 -2.29
CA PHE A 88 -24.61 -13.55 -2.26
C PHE A 88 -25.33 -13.78 -3.60
N ILE A 89 -26.61 -14.16 -3.53
CA ILE A 89 -27.50 -14.26 -4.69
C ILE A 89 -28.85 -13.62 -4.35
N ASN A 90 -29.36 -12.87 -5.33
CA ASN A 90 -30.69 -12.27 -5.36
C ASN A 90 -31.40 -12.68 -6.66
N GLN A 91 -32.45 -13.48 -6.54
CA GLN A 91 -33.26 -13.94 -7.68
C GLN A 91 -34.72 -13.58 -7.49
N PRO A 92 -35.47 -13.29 -8.56
CA PRO A 92 -36.91 -13.08 -8.46
C PRO A 92 -37.62 -14.34 -7.94
N ALA A 93 -38.60 -14.17 -7.07
CA ALA A 93 -39.33 -15.25 -6.39
C ALA A 93 -40.85 -15.14 -6.62
N GLU A 94 -41.61 -16.09 -6.08
CA GLU A 94 -43.07 -16.02 -6.08
C GLU A 94 -43.59 -14.95 -5.10
N GLU A 95 -44.86 -14.58 -5.25
CA GLU A 95 -45.52 -13.49 -4.50
C GLU A 95 -45.52 -13.72 -2.96
N SER A 96 -45.39 -14.98 -2.53
CA SER A 96 -45.25 -15.41 -1.12
C SER A 96 -43.95 -14.94 -0.46
N GLU A 97 -42.91 -14.66 -1.26
CA GLU A 97 -41.60 -14.17 -0.83
C GLU A 97 -41.32 -12.74 -1.33
N ARG A 98 -42.37 -11.94 -1.60
CA ARG A 98 -42.29 -10.56 -2.13
C ARG A 98 -41.46 -10.44 -3.42
N ASN A 99 -41.53 -11.44 -4.30
CA ASN A 99 -40.91 -11.40 -5.61
C ASN A 99 -39.37 -11.43 -5.61
N ALA A 100 -38.67 -11.70 -4.49
CA ALA A 100 -37.21 -11.88 -4.49
C ALA A 100 -36.68 -12.81 -3.36
N LYS A 101 -35.88 -13.82 -3.74
CA LYS A 101 -35.11 -14.71 -2.87
C LYS A 101 -33.71 -14.13 -2.69
N MET A 102 -33.40 -13.71 -1.47
CA MET A 102 -32.09 -13.19 -1.08
C MET A 102 -31.44 -14.11 -0.05
N PHE A 103 -30.29 -14.67 -0.39
CA PHE A 103 -29.50 -15.50 0.52
C PHE A 103 -28.00 -15.41 0.22
N SER A 104 -27.19 -15.85 1.17
CA SER A 104 -25.74 -15.89 1.05
C SER A 104 -25.21 -17.21 1.60
N VAL A 105 -24.29 -17.84 0.86
CA VAL A 105 -23.56 -19.04 1.29
C VAL A 105 -22.13 -18.62 1.63
N GLY A 106 -21.71 -18.83 2.88
CA GLY A 106 -20.41 -18.35 3.34
C GLY A 106 -19.63 -19.36 4.16
N VAL A 107 -18.32 -19.13 4.23
CA VAL A 107 -17.37 -19.93 5.01
C VAL A 107 -16.53 -19.05 5.91
N LEU A 108 -16.10 -19.61 7.05
CA LEU A 108 -15.06 -19.07 7.90
C LEU A 108 -13.79 -19.93 7.80
N VAL A 109 -12.65 -19.27 7.61
CA VAL A 109 -11.33 -19.91 7.55
C VAL A 109 -10.43 -19.27 8.62
N PRO A 110 -9.65 -20.04 9.38
CA PRO A 110 -8.70 -19.48 10.34
C PRO A 110 -7.69 -18.53 9.68
N LEU A 111 -7.46 -17.36 10.28
CA LEU A 111 -6.45 -16.41 9.80
C LEU A 111 -5.02 -16.98 9.84
N SER A 112 -4.78 -18.03 10.64
CA SER A 112 -3.50 -18.74 10.71
C SER A 112 -3.10 -19.48 9.42
N SER A 113 -4.04 -19.75 8.51
CA SER A 113 -3.77 -20.48 7.25
C SER A 113 -3.08 -19.66 6.15
N GLY A 114 -2.57 -18.46 6.49
CA GLY A 114 -1.80 -17.57 5.60
C GLY A 114 -2.49 -16.23 5.36
N ARG A 115 -2.14 -15.52 4.28
CA ARG A 115 -2.76 -14.23 3.94
C ARG A 115 -4.27 -14.41 3.74
N LEU A 116 -5.09 -13.77 4.57
CA LEU A 116 -6.56 -13.96 4.64
C LEU A 116 -7.00 -15.43 4.82
N GLY A 117 -6.13 -16.28 5.36
CA GLY A 117 -6.35 -17.73 5.35
C GLY A 117 -6.39 -18.36 3.95
N LYS A 118 -6.15 -17.62 2.85
CA LYS A 118 -6.42 -18.02 1.45
C LYS A 118 -7.89 -18.32 1.17
N SER A 119 -8.81 -17.65 1.87
CA SER A 119 -10.27 -17.86 1.79
C SER A 119 -10.84 -17.71 0.37
N TRP A 120 -10.25 -16.85 -0.47
CA TRP A 120 -10.65 -16.65 -1.88
C TRP A 120 -10.62 -17.94 -2.70
N ARG A 121 -9.87 -18.97 -2.30
CA ARG A 121 -9.87 -20.28 -2.97
C ARG A 121 -11.22 -20.99 -2.88
N HIS A 122 -12.06 -20.64 -1.90
CA HIS A 122 -13.44 -21.14 -1.82
C HIS A 122 -14.40 -20.39 -2.74
N ALA A 123 -14.06 -19.18 -3.19
CA ALA A 123 -14.98 -18.31 -3.95
C ALA A 123 -15.62 -18.97 -5.17
N PRO A 124 -14.88 -19.65 -6.08
CA PRO A 124 -15.49 -20.27 -7.25
C PRO A 124 -16.56 -21.30 -6.87
N LYS A 125 -16.24 -22.16 -5.90
CA LYS A 125 -17.13 -23.25 -5.48
C LYS A 125 -18.30 -22.73 -4.65
N LEU A 126 -18.11 -21.67 -3.86
CA LEU A 126 -19.21 -21.04 -3.12
C LEU A 126 -20.22 -20.39 -4.06
N ARG A 127 -19.78 -19.74 -5.13
CA ARG A 127 -20.70 -19.20 -6.15
C ARG A 127 -21.50 -20.31 -6.82
N GLU A 128 -20.86 -21.43 -7.17
CA GLU A 128 -21.55 -22.61 -7.72
C GLU A 128 -22.55 -23.21 -6.71
N LEU A 129 -22.15 -23.39 -5.45
CA LEU A 129 -23.03 -23.90 -4.38
C LEU A 129 -24.21 -22.97 -4.13
N ALA A 130 -23.99 -21.66 -4.13
CA ALA A 130 -25.05 -20.68 -4.00
C ALA A 130 -26.03 -20.77 -5.18
N GLN A 131 -25.54 -20.91 -6.42
CA GLN A 131 -26.41 -21.07 -7.60
C GLN A 131 -27.23 -22.36 -7.54
N ILE A 132 -26.64 -23.48 -7.13
CA ILE A 132 -27.35 -24.76 -6.94
C ILE A 132 -28.42 -24.61 -5.85
N TYR A 133 -28.09 -23.99 -4.73
CA TYR A 133 -29.02 -23.75 -3.63
C TYR A 133 -30.17 -22.79 -4.02
N ALA A 134 -29.93 -21.87 -4.96
CA ALA A 134 -30.97 -20.98 -5.50
C ALA A 134 -32.10 -21.75 -6.21
N LEU A 135 -31.74 -22.84 -6.88
CA LEU A 135 -32.69 -23.69 -7.61
C LEU A 135 -33.57 -24.50 -6.66
N ASP A 136 -32.97 -25.06 -5.60
CA ASP A 136 -33.68 -25.82 -4.57
C ASP A 136 -33.07 -25.56 -3.18
N MET A 137 -33.75 -24.72 -2.39
CA MET A 137 -33.30 -24.36 -1.03
C MET A 137 -33.42 -25.51 -0.01
N SER A 138 -34.12 -26.59 -0.36
CA SER A 138 -34.20 -27.80 0.47
C SER A 138 -33.01 -28.73 0.25
N HIS A 139 -32.29 -28.58 -0.88
CA HIS A 139 -31.20 -29.45 -1.27
C HIS A 139 -29.88 -29.05 -0.60
N THR A 140 -29.71 -29.47 0.66
CA THR A 140 -28.50 -29.17 1.46
C THR A 140 -27.36 -30.18 1.30
N GLU A 141 -27.55 -31.26 0.53
CA GLU A 141 -26.54 -32.31 0.32
C GLU A 141 -25.21 -31.80 -0.27
N PRO A 142 -25.20 -30.88 -1.27
CA PRO A 142 -23.96 -30.35 -1.81
C PRO A 142 -23.15 -29.56 -0.79
N LEU A 143 -23.82 -28.85 0.12
CA LEU A 143 -23.19 -28.10 1.21
C LEU A 143 -22.57 -29.05 2.24
N LEU A 144 -23.27 -30.12 2.61
CA LEU A 144 -22.77 -31.15 3.52
C LEU A 144 -21.51 -31.82 2.95
N LYS A 145 -21.56 -32.23 1.67
CA LYS A 145 -20.41 -32.84 1.00
C LYS A 145 -19.20 -31.90 0.96
N TYR A 146 -19.43 -30.60 0.75
CA TYR A 146 -18.37 -29.61 0.75
C TYR A 146 -17.74 -29.44 2.14
N TRP A 147 -18.57 -29.37 3.18
CA TRP A 147 -18.12 -29.35 4.57
C TRP A 147 -17.26 -30.57 4.91
N GLU A 148 -17.74 -31.79 4.66
CA GLU A 148 -17.01 -33.03 4.98
C GLU A 148 -15.63 -33.13 4.31
N THR A 149 -15.48 -32.47 3.15
CA THR A 149 -14.23 -32.45 2.39
C THR A 149 -13.19 -31.50 2.99
N TYR A 150 -13.62 -30.36 3.53
CA TYR A 150 -12.75 -29.25 3.92
C TYR A 150 -12.85 -28.83 5.39
N GLU A 151 -13.65 -29.49 6.21
CA GLU A 151 -13.71 -29.26 7.66
C GLU A 151 -12.32 -29.35 8.29
N ILE A 152 -12.02 -28.42 9.22
CA ILE A 152 -10.80 -28.48 10.03
C ILE A 152 -10.76 -29.80 10.79
N ARG A 153 -9.70 -30.58 10.58
CA ARG A 153 -9.43 -31.78 11.37
C ARG A 153 -8.39 -31.46 12.45
N ASP A 154 -8.40 -32.19 13.56
CA ASP A 154 -7.45 -31.99 14.67
C ASP A 154 -5.97 -32.03 14.24
N SER A 155 -5.65 -32.72 13.13
CA SER A 155 -4.32 -32.70 12.52
C SER A 155 -3.88 -31.31 12.04
N ASP A 156 -4.83 -30.48 11.60
CA ASP A 156 -4.58 -29.20 10.94
C ASP A 156 -4.40 -28.06 11.94
N LEU A 157 -4.87 -28.24 13.18
CA LEU A 157 -4.67 -27.31 14.31
C LEU A 157 -3.27 -27.43 14.96
N THR A 158 -2.57 -28.55 14.73
CA THR A 158 -1.22 -28.79 15.28
C THR A 158 -0.08 -28.23 14.44
N GLY A 159 -0.39 -27.69 13.25
CA GLY A 159 0.54 -26.83 12.53
C GLY A 159 0.77 -25.58 13.36
N HIS A 160 1.92 -25.49 14.02
CA HIS A 160 2.39 -24.20 14.54
C HIS A 160 2.20 -23.17 13.42
N PRO A 161 1.72 -21.94 13.72
CA PRO A 161 1.79 -20.88 12.73
C PRO A 161 3.23 -20.89 12.24
N PRO A 162 3.50 -20.85 10.92
CA PRO A 162 4.82 -20.49 10.49
C PRO A 162 5.04 -19.04 10.96
N ASP A 163 5.53 -18.87 12.18
CA ASP A 163 6.31 -17.71 12.60
C ASP A 163 7.63 -17.78 11.83
N SER A 164 7.55 -17.56 10.51
CA SER A 164 8.69 -17.46 9.58
C SER A 164 8.21 -17.17 8.16
N PRO A 165 8.96 -16.34 7.41
CA PRO A 165 8.82 -14.90 7.39
C PRO A 165 8.06 -14.44 6.14
N LEU A 166 8.03 -13.13 5.92
CA LEU A 166 7.47 -12.44 4.74
C LEU A 166 7.88 -13.05 3.38
N GLU A 167 7.28 -14.16 2.97
CA GLU A 167 7.42 -14.62 1.59
C GLU A 167 6.55 -13.73 0.70
N SER A 168 7.27 -12.91 -0.04
CA SER A 168 6.79 -12.10 -1.13
C SER A 168 6.59 -13.02 -2.33
N PRO A 169 5.66 -12.75 -3.27
CA PRO A 169 5.59 -13.54 -4.51
C PRO A 169 6.94 -13.55 -5.28
N LEU A 170 7.80 -12.57 -5.03
CA LEU A 170 9.19 -12.50 -5.52
C LEU A 170 10.17 -13.48 -4.83
N SER A 171 9.87 -13.98 -3.62
CA SER A 171 10.69 -14.96 -2.89
C SER A 171 10.70 -16.34 -3.56
N LEU A 172 9.67 -16.64 -4.37
CA LEU A 172 9.59 -17.89 -5.14
C LEU A 172 10.64 -17.97 -6.27
N ARG A 173 11.15 -16.83 -6.75
CA ARG A 173 12.20 -16.83 -7.78
C ARG A 173 13.61 -17.01 -7.21
N LEU A 174 13.87 -16.56 -5.98
CA LEU A 174 15.20 -16.66 -5.40
C LEU A 174 15.51 -18.07 -4.86
N ARG A 175 14.50 -18.84 -4.44
CA ARG A 175 14.69 -20.23 -3.98
C ARG A 175 14.90 -21.25 -5.10
N ALA A 176 14.66 -20.89 -6.36
CA ALA A 176 14.99 -21.75 -7.51
C ALA A 176 16.51 -21.80 -7.79
N HIS A 177 17.29 -20.86 -7.24
CA HIS A 177 18.74 -20.84 -7.37
C HIS A 177 19.44 -20.74 -6.01
N GLY A 178 19.68 -21.92 -5.43
CA GLY A 178 20.79 -22.12 -4.50
C GLY A 178 20.37 -22.32 -3.04
N GLU A 179 20.16 -23.57 -2.66
CA GLU A 179 20.55 -24.08 -1.35
C GLU A 179 20.63 -25.62 -1.44
N ARG A 180 21.85 -26.14 -1.65
CA ARG A 180 22.16 -27.55 -1.40
C ARG A 180 22.93 -27.63 -0.09
N PRO A 181 22.51 -28.44 0.89
CA PRO A 181 23.33 -28.72 2.06
C PRO A 181 24.56 -29.54 1.66
N ASN A 182 25.72 -29.12 2.18
CA ASN A 182 27.02 -29.77 2.00
C ASN A 182 27.01 -31.21 2.52
N HIS A 183 27.29 -32.18 1.65
CA HIS A 183 28.06 -33.38 1.98
C HIS A 183 28.78 -33.91 0.72
N SER A 184 30.05 -34.25 0.87
CA SER A 184 30.97 -34.65 -0.20
C SER A 184 30.76 -36.10 -0.66
N LEU A 185 30.88 -36.34 -1.97
CA LEU A 185 31.78 -37.33 -2.61
C LEU A 185 31.50 -37.46 -4.13
N ARG A 186 32.60 -37.67 -4.88
CA ARG A 186 32.73 -37.78 -6.35
C ARG A 186 31.79 -38.80 -7.03
N SER A 187 31.25 -38.46 -8.20
CA SER A 187 31.59 -39.06 -9.51
C SER A 187 30.67 -38.52 -10.62
N ARG A 188 31.26 -38.33 -11.81
CA ARG A 188 30.64 -37.95 -13.09
C ARG A 188 29.58 -38.99 -13.52
N THR A 189 28.48 -38.53 -14.12
CA THR A 189 28.01 -38.91 -15.49
C THR A 189 26.73 -38.14 -15.87
N PHE A 190 26.68 -37.77 -17.14
CA PHE A 190 25.57 -37.15 -17.89
C PHE A 190 24.27 -37.95 -17.79
N SER A 191 23.14 -37.24 -17.79
CA SER A 191 21.98 -37.55 -18.65
C SER A 191 20.95 -36.43 -18.60
N ASP A 192 20.61 -35.97 -19.80
CA ASP A 192 19.45 -35.17 -20.15
C ASP A 192 18.16 -35.68 -19.50
N ALA A 193 17.47 -34.78 -18.81
CA ALA A 193 16.03 -34.79 -18.68
C ALA A 193 15.59 -33.33 -18.54
N ILE A 194 15.40 -32.67 -19.68
CA ILE A 194 14.66 -31.42 -19.77
C ILE A 194 13.22 -31.76 -19.37
N VAL A 195 12.92 -31.64 -18.08
CA VAL A 195 11.55 -31.49 -17.60
C VAL A 195 11.13 -30.11 -18.08
N LEU A 196 10.19 -30.09 -19.02
CA LEU A 196 9.44 -28.90 -19.41
C LEU A 196 8.72 -28.38 -18.15
N GLU A 197 9.39 -27.54 -17.38
CA GLU A 197 8.77 -26.77 -16.32
C GLU A 197 7.82 -25.76 -16.97
N THR A 198 6.52 -26.01 -16.81
CA THR A 198 5.48 -25.08 -17.23
C THR A 198 5.61 -23.79 -16.42
N PRO A 199 5.75 -22.61 -17.05
CA PRO A 199 5.73 -21.35 -16.32
C PRO A 199 4.28 -21.08 -15.90
N ARG A 200 3.97 -21.11 -14.61
CA ARG A 200 2.69 -20.60 -14.11
C ARG A 200 2.91 -19.39 -13.20
N PRO A 201 3.01 -18.18 -13.77
CA PRO A 201 2.99 -16.93 -13.01
C PRO A 201 1.57 -16.36 -12.80
N ALA A 202 0.50 -17.12 -13.07
CA ALA A 202 -0.86 -16.60 -12.92
C ALA A 202 -1.36 -16.74 -11.47
N LEU A 203 -1.87 -15.64 -10.92
CA LEU A 203 -2.61 -15.66 -9.65
C LEU A 203 -3.79 -16.64 -9.73
N THR A 204 -4.15 -17.26 -8.60
CA THR A 204 -5.34 -18.13 -8.57
C THR A 204 -6.61 -17.33 -8.90
N PRO A 205 -7.62 -17.94 -9.54
CA PRO A 205 -8.90 -17.27 -9.76
C PRO A 205 -9.45 -16.64 -8.47
N PHE A 206 -10.07 -15.46 -8.57
CA PHE A 206 -10.62 -14.68 -7.45
C PHE A 206 -9.61 -14.23 -6.39
N HIS A 207 -8.30 -14.37 -6.63
CA HIS A 207 -7.31 -13.80 -5.74
C HIS A 207 -7.45 -12.27 -5.73
N PRO A 208 -7.66 -11.59 -4.57
CA PRO A 208 -7.94 -10.15 -4.55
C PRO A 208 -6.90 -9.29 -5.29
N ALA A 209 -5.60 -9.62 -5.21
CA ALA A 209 -4.55 -8.92 -5.98
C ALA A 209 -4.73 -8.88 -7.50
N SER A 210 -5.60 -9.70 -8.10
CA SER A 210 -5.91 -9.59 -9.52
C SER A 210 -6.62 -8.27 -9.87
N SER A 211 -7.16 -7.54 -8.89
CA SER A 211 -7.73 -6.20 -9.12
C SER A 211 -6.71 -5.07 -9.06
N LEU A 212 -5.43 -5.33 -8.81
CA LEU A 212 -4.40 -4.28 -8.71
C LEU A 212 -4.35 -3.33 -9.91
N PRO A 213 -4.43 -3.80 -11.18
CA PRO A 213 -4.48 -2.91 -12.33
C PRO A 213 -5.74 -2.02 -12.32
N GLU A 214 -6.91 -2.60 -12.02
CA GLU A 214 -8.16 -1.84 -11.90
C GLU A 214 -8.10 -0.84 -10.73
N PHE A 215 -7.46 -1.19 -9.62
CA PHE A 215 -7.24 -0.30 -8.48
C PHE A 215 -6.37 0.90 -8.86
N LEU A 216 -5.28 0.65 -9.59
CA LEU A 216 -4.40 1.70 -10.11
C LEU A 216 -5.16 2.62 -11.07
N ASP A 217 -5.98 2.06 -11.96
CA ASP A 217 -6.81 2.83 -12.89
C ASP A 217 -7.92 3.61 -12.17
N CYS A 218 -8.56 3.04 -11.16
CA CYS A 218 -9.64 3.69 -10.42
C CYS A 218 -9.15 4.95 -9.69
N PHE A 219 -8.00 4.88 -9.03
CA PHE A 219 -7.45 5.99 -8.25
C PHE A 219 -6.65 6.99 -9.10
N GLY A 220 -6.03 6.54 -10.19
CA GLY A 220 -5.14 7.42 -10.95
C GLY A 220 -3.99 7.94 -10.07
N PRO A 221 -3.60 9.22 -10.22
CA PRO A 221 -2.62 9.87 -9.34
C PRO A 221 -2.95 9.83 -7.85
N LEU A 222 -4.22 9.72 -7.45
CA LEU A 222 -4.62 9.67 -6.04
C LEU A 222 -4.14 8.41 -5.30
N ILE A 223 -3.62 7.42 -6.02
CA ILE A 223 -3.03 6.22 -5.42
C ILE A 223 -1.87 6.57 -4.49
N TYR A 224 -1.09 7.61 -4.81
CA TYR A 224 0.09 7.99 -4.06
C TYR A 224 -0.22 8.65 -2.71
N PRO A 225 -1.08 9.69 -2.61
CA PRO A 225 -1.47 10.22 -1.31
C PRO A 225 -2.21 9.16 -0.46
N LEU A 226 -3.00 8.26 -1.06
CA LEU A 226 -3.64 7.15 -0.35
C LEU A 226 -2.60 6.15 0.21
N TYR A 227 -1.63 5.78 -0.61
CA TYR A 227 -0.51 4.93 -0.21
C TYR A 227 0.30 5.56 0.93
N ARG A 228 0.64 6.85 0.82
CA ARG A 228 1.34 7.62 1.87
C ARG A 228 0.56 7.63 3.18
N ALA A 229 -0.76 7.90 3.15
CA ALA A 229 -1.61 7.81 4.33
C ALA A 229 -1.59 6.40 4.97
N THR A 230 -1.49 5.36 4.15
CA THR A 230 -1.43 3.96 4.63
C THR A 230 -0.06 3.62 5.23
N LEU A 231 1.04 4.17 4.69
CA LEU A 231 2.38 4.06 5.29
C LEU A 231 2.45 4.73 6.66
N LEU A 232 1.68 5.82 6.86
CA LEU A 232 1.51 6.47 8.15
C LEU A 232 0.63 5.70 9.13
N ARG A 233 0.15 4.51 8.75
CA ARG A 233 -0.70 3.62 9.56
C ARG A 233 -2.01 4.26 10.01
N LYS A 234 -2.52 5.19 9.23
CA LYS A 234 -3.86 5.77 9.40
C LYS A 234 -4.94 4.69 9.25
N LYS A 235 -6.05 4.87 9.95
CA LYS A 235 -7.27 4.06 9.82
C LYS A 235 -8.06 4.52 8.60
N ILE A 236 -8.23 3.65 7.61
CA ILE A 236 -8.79 3.99 6.30
C ILE A 236 -10.13 3.30 6.10
N LEU A 237 -11.18 4.08 5.85
CA LEU A 237 -12.51 3.60 5.54
C LEU A 237 -12.87 3.91 4.08
N PHE A 238 -13.09 2.89 3.27
CA PHE A 238 -13.70 3.00 1.96
C PHE A 238 -15.22 3.01 2.09
N MET A 239 -15.87 4.06 1.61
CA MET A 239 -17.32 4.16 1.50
C MET A 239 -17.73 3.93 0.05
N ALA A 240 -18.60 2.94 -0.17
CA ALA A 240 -19.00 2.50 -1.50
C ALA A 240 -20.49 2.13 -1.54
N GLU A 241 -21.04 2.00 -2.73
CA GLU A 241 -22.35 1.35 -2.94
C GLU A 241 -22.14 -0.14 -3.26
N ALA A 242 -23.16 -0.98 -3.02
CA ALA A 242 -23.11 -2.37 -3.46
C ALA A 242 -22.97 -2.44 -5.00
N PRO A 243 -22.15 -3.34 -5.57
CA PRO A 243 -21.51 -4.50 -4.92
C PRO A 243 -20.23 -4.19 -4.12
N VAL A 244 -20.00 -4.94 -3.04
CA VAL A 244 -18.88 -4.77 -2.11
C VAL A 244 -17.64 -5.60 -2.45
N HIS A 245 -17.73 -6.55 -3.41
CA HIS A 245 -16.58 -7.37 -3.80
C HIS A 245 -15.38 -6.53 -4.27
N MET A 246 -15.60 -5.55 -5.14
CA MET A 246 -14.53 -4.70 -5.66
C MET A 246 -13.88 -3.84 -4.54
N PRO A 247 -14.65 -3.12 -3.70
CA PRO A 247 -14.09 -2.41 -2.55
C PRO A 247 -13.32 -3.33 -1.58
N CYS A 248 -13.78 -4.56 -1.36
CA CYS A 248 -13.05 -5.55 -0.56
C CYS A 248 -11.68 -5.90 -1.17
N ASN A 249 -11.60 -6.03 -2.49
CA ASN A 249 -10.32 -6.29 -3.15
C ASN A 249 -9.38 -5.07 -3.05
N TYR A 250 -9.90 -3.85 -3.17
CA TYR A 250 -9.11 -2.63 -2.97
C TYR A 250 -8.54 -2.49 -1.56
N VAL A 251 -9.30 -2.91 -0.54
CA VAL A 251 -8.80 -3.00 0.85
C VAL A 251 -7.58 -3.93 0.93
N TYR A 252 -7.64 -5.09 0.26
CA TYR A 252 -6.49 -6.00 0.20
C TYR A 252 -5.31 -5.41 -0.58
N ASP A 253 -5.58 -4.84 -1.75
CA ASP A 253 -4.57 -4.26 -2.64
C ASP A 253 -3.80 -3.15 -1.93
N LEU A 254 -4.49 -2.21 -1.27
CA LEU A 254 -3.86 -1.16 -0.50
C LEU A 254 -3.00 -1.71 0.65
N SER A 255 -3.49 -2.74 1.34
CA SER A 255 -2.71 -3.40 2.40
C SER A 255 -1.43 -4.07 1.87
N LEU A 256 -1.48 -4.57 0.63
CA LEU A 256 -0.36 -5.20 -0.04
C LEU A 256 0.68 -4.19 -0.50
N LEU A 257 0.25 -3.04 -1.06
CA LEU A 257 1.13 -1.97 -1.51
C LEU A 257 1.84 -1.28 -0.34
N ALA A 258 1.15 -1.06 0.79
CA ALA A 258 1.71 -0.40 1.98
C ALA A 258 2.34 -1.37 3.01
N SER A 259 2.67 -2.59 2.58
CA SER A 259 3.39 -3.57 3.40
C SER A 259 4.88 -3.28 3.41
N LEU A 260 5.48 -3.14 4.59
CA LEU A 260 6.91 -2.86 4.74
C LEU A 260 7.76 -4.12 4.47
N PRO A 261 8.78 -4.06 3.59
CA PRO A 261 9.75 -5.14 3.41
C PRO A 261 10.54 -5.45 4.70
N ASN A 262 10.81 -6.74 4.96
CA ASN A 262 11.61 -7.19 6.11
C ASN A 262 13.04 -6.63 6.11
N SER A 263 13.58 -6.32 4.93
CA SER A 263 14.92 -5.73 4.78
C SER A 263 15.04 -4.36 5.44
N LEU A 264 13.93 -3.68 5.72
CA LEU A 264 13.90 -2.37 6.37
C LEU A 264 13.79 -2.46 7.90
N VAL A 265 13.43 -3.62 8.45
CA VAL A 265 13.29 -3.80 9.91
C VAL A 265 14.58 -3.45 10.66
N PRO A 266 15.80 -3.80 10.19
CA PRO A 266 17.05 -3.40 10.84
C PRO A 266 17.31 -1.89 10.87
N LEU A 267 16.64 -1.09 10.02
CA LEU A 267 16.78 0.37 9.97
C LEU A 267 15.85 1.09 10.97
N LEU A 268 14.92 0.35 11.57
CA LEU A 268 13.91 0.89 12.48
C LEU A 268 14.32 0.68 13.94
N PRO A 269 13.77 1.47 14.87
CA PRO A 269 13.95 1.24 16.30
C PRO A 269 13.47 -0.17 16.70
N PRO A 270 14.12 -0.82 17.69
CA PRO A 270 13.79 -2.18 18.10
C PRO A 270 12.45 -2.32 18.81
N THR A 271 11.90 -1.21 19.33
CA THR A 271 10.64 -1.19 20.09
C THR A 271 9.78 -0.02 19.66
N GLY A 272 8.45 -0.18 19.76
CA GLY A 272 7.51 0.90 19.45
C GLY A 272 7.31 1.12 17.94
N ILE A 273 7.65 0.13 17.12
CA ILE A 273 7.32 0.17 15.69
C ILE A 273 5.86 -0.25 15.47
N PRO A 274 5.13 0.44 14.58
CA PRO A 274 3.83 -0.02 14.13
C PRO A 274 3.90 -1.39 13.42
N SER A 275 2.75 -2.01 13.20
CA SER A 275 2.69 -3.26 12.43
C SER A 275 3.30 -3.08 11.02
N LEU A 276 4.07 -4.08 10.56
CA LEU A 276 4.71 -4.04 9.23
C LEU A 276 3.71 -4.08 8.07
N ARG A 277 2.46 -4.45 8.35
CA ARG A 277 1.37 -4.47 7.38
C ARG A 277 0.10 -3.92 8.03
N PRO A 278 -0.65 -3.04 7.36
CA PRO A 278 -1.93 -2.57 7.86
C PRO A 278 -2.97 -3.72 7.78
N ARG A 279 -3.86 -3.83 8.76
CA ARG A 279 -4.80 -4.95 8.84
C ARG A 279 -6.02 -4.74 7.92
N PRO A 280 -6.26 -5.61 6.92
CA PRO A 280 -7.49 -5.54 6.13
C PRO A 280 -8.66 -6.18 6.90
N LEU A 281 -9.68 -5.39 7.23
CA LEU A 281 -10.93 -5.85 7.85
C LEU A 281 -12.02 -6.19 6.82
N PHE A 282 -11.84 -5.75 5.57
CA PHE A 282 -12.81 -5.84 4.47
C PHE A 282 -14.13 -5.16 4.83
N ASN A 283 -15.26 -5.79 4.51
CA ASN A 283 -16.56 -5.23 4.76
C ASN A 283 -16.83 -5.15 6.27
N VAL A 284 -17.11 -3.93 6.74
CA VAL A 284 -17.52 -3.64 8.12
C VAL A 284 -18.88 -2.95 8.11
N GLY A 285 -19.71 -3.26 9.10
CA GLY A 285 -21.05 -2.69 9.23
C GLY A 285 -21.28 -2.01 10.57
N ILE A 286 -22.52 -1.60 10.83
CA ILE A 286 -22.93 -0.96 12.10
C ILE A 286 -22.59 -1.83 13.33
N HIS A 287 -22.65 -3.15 13.18
CA HIS A 287 -22.36 -4.11 14.25
C HIS A 287 -20.87 -4.15 14.64
N ASP A 288 -19.97 -3.65 13.78
CA ASP A 288 -18.53 -3.60 14.04
C ASP A 288 -18.12 -2.32 14.79
N ILE A 289 -19.03 -1.35 14.97
CA ILE A 289 -18.70 -0.06 15.60
C ILE A 289 -18.09 -0.22 17.00
N PRO A 290 -18.62 -1.07 17.91
CA PRO A 290 -17.99 -1.27 19.21
C PRO A 290 -16.53 -1.75 19.10
N TYR A 291 -16.27 -2.68 18.16
CA TYR A 291 -14.92 -3.16 17.89
C TYR A 291 -14.02 -2.05 17.32
N LEU A 292 -14.48 -1.29 16.31
CA LEU A 292 -13.72 -0.18 15.73
C LEU A 292 -13.43 0.93 16.75
N SER A 293 -14.38 1.21 17.65
CA SER A 293 -14.24 2.23 18.69
C SER A 293 -13.15 1.88 19.72
N SER A 294 -12.80 0.61 19.88
CA SER A 294 -11.70 0.19 20.77
C SER A 294 -10.33 0.70 20.31
N PHE A 295 -10.21 1.06 19.02
CA PHE A 295 -8.99 1.63 18.42
C PHE A 295 -9.08 3.16 18.24
N ALA A 296 -10.17 3.80 18.67
CA ALA A 296 -10.31 5.24 18.61
C ALA A 296 -9.31 5.92 19.55
N GLY A 297 -8.53 6.89 19.04
CA GLY A 297 -7.50 7.59 19.82
C GLY A 297 -6.26 6.77 20.20
N VAL A 298 -6.18 5.49 19.82
CA VAL A 298 -4.99 4.66 20.05
C VAL A 298 -3.96 4.93 18.95
N PRO A 299 -2.72 5.34 19.28
CA PRO A 299 -1.70 5.55 18.26
C PRO A 299 -1.23 4.21 17.68
N ALA A 300 -0.80 4.22 16.42
CA ALA A 300 -0.45 3.01 15.66
C ALA A 300 0.72 2.20 16.26
N ASN A 301 1.56 2.83 17.08
CA ASN A 301 2.68 2.18 17.77
C ASN A 301 2.30 1.55 19.13
N ALA A 302 1.15 1.90 19.70
CA ALA A 302 0.74 1.38 21.01
C ALA A 302 0.11 -0.01 20.93
N GLN A 303 -0.61 -0.30 19.85
CA GLN A 303 -1.20 -1.62 19.60
C GLN A 303 -0.99 -2.02 18.13
N PRO A 304 -0.53 -3.26 17.87
CA PRO A 304 -0.25 -3.71 16.50
C PRO A 304 -1.50 -3.74 15.61
N ASP A 305 -2.68 -3.91 16.22
CA ASP A 305 -3.98 -3.98 15.55
C ASP A 305 -4.71 -2.63 15.44
N ALA A 306 -4.14 -1.52 15.95
CA ALA A 306 -4.81 -0.22 15.92
C ALA A 306 -4.96 0.36 14.50
N SER A 307 -4.11 -0.06 13.56
CA SER A 307 -4.15 0.36 12.17
C SER A 307 -4.89 -0.64 11.30
N TRP A 308 -5.94 -0.19 10.62
CA TRP A 308 -6.78 -1.03 9.79
C TRP A 308 -7.27 -0.33 8.52
N ILE A 309 -7.63 -1.14 7.53
CA ILE A 309 -8.25 -0.73 6.27
C ILE A 309 -9.55 -1.52 6.13
N ALA A 310 -10.66 -0.83 5.89
CA ALA A 310 -11.98 -1.46 5.78
C ALA A 310 -12.82 -0.80 4.67
N CYS A 311 -13.84 -1.48 4.20
CA CYS A 311 -14.87 -0.91 3.32
C CYS A 311 -16.25 -1.06 3.95
N SER A 312 -17.19 -0.20 3.57
CA SER A 312 -18.57 -0.28 4.02
C SER A 312 -19.53 0.35 3.01
N THR A 313 -20.78 -0.12 3.05
CA THR A 313 -21.94 0.50 2.39
C THR A 313 -22.81 1.29 3.37
N ASP A 314 -22.50 1.25 4.67
CA ASP A 314 -23.29 1.91 5.71
C ASP A 314 -22.82 3.34 5.91
N SER A 315 -23.57 4.29 5.36
CA SER A 315 -23.30 5.73 5.52
C SER A 315 -23.31 6.21 6.99
N VAL A 316 -23.89 5.43 7.91
CA VAL A 316 -23.84 5.71 9.36
C VAL A 316 -22.40 5.80 9.87
N LEU A 317 -21.46 5.04 9.29
CA LEU A 317 -20.06 5.08 9.69
C LEU A 317 -19.40 6.43 9.36
N THR A 318 -19.82 7.13 8.29
CA THR A 318 -19.22 8.43 7.94
C THR A 318 -19.55 9.53 8.96
N MET A 319 -20.63 9.36 9.72
CA MET A 319 -21.04 10.28 10.79
C MET A 319 -20.18 10.15 12.05
N LYS A 320 -19.39 9.07 12.16
CA LYS A 320 -18.54 8.75 13.32
C LYS A 320 -17.07 8.96 12.97
N SER A 321 -16.68 10.24 12.90
CA SER A 321 -15.34 10.66 12.52
C SER A 321 -14.24 10.19 13.48
N GLU A 322 -14.59 9.77 14.69
CA GLU A 322 -13.65 9.21 15.66
C GLU A 322 -13.13 7.81 15.29
N LEU A 323 -13.81 7.10 14.39
CA LEU A 323 -13.48 5.72 14.03
C LEU A 323 -12.30 5.64 13.07
N PHE A 324 -12.18 6.57 12.13
CA PHE A 324 -11.19 6.53 11.04
C PHE A 324 -10.47 7.87 10.88
N ASP A 325 -9.27 7.83 10.32
CA ASP A 325 -8.48 9.03 10.05
C ASP A 325 -8.68 9.51 8.60
N VAL A 326 -8.94 8.57 7.67
CA VAL A 326 -9.12 8.83 6.23
C VAL A 326 -10.41 8.18 5.72
N LEU A 327 -11.25 8.98 5.06
CA LEU A 327 -12.43 8.53 4.33
C LEU A 327 -12.15 8.53 2.83
N VAL A 328 -12.36 7.38 2.18
CA VAL A 328 -12.28 7.23 0.73
C VAL A 328 -13.69 6.99 0.19
N THR A 329 -14.30 7.98 -0.46
CA THR A 329 -15.59 7.80 -1.13
C THR A 329 -15.36 7.32 -2.55
N LEU A 330 -15.71 6.06 -2.82
CA LEU A 330 -15.65 5.49 -4.16
C LEU A 330 -16.80 6.02 -5.03
N PRO A 331 -16.57 6.21 -6.34
CA PRO A 331 -17.63 6.58 -7.24
C PRO A 331 -18.61 5.41 -7.42
N PRO A 332 -19.90 5.69 -7.67
CA PRO A 332 -20.91 4.66 -7.78
C PRO A 332 -20.71 3.80 -9.04
N PRO A 333 -21.15 2.52 -9.06
CA PRO A 333 -20.83 1.60 -10.15
C PRO A 333 -21.22 2.08 -11.56
N TYR A 334 -22.29 2.86 -11.68
CA TYR A 334 -22.77 3.42 -12.95
C TYR A 334 -21.88 4.54 -13.51
N SER A 335 -20.94 5.08 -12.72
CA SER A 335 -20.02 6.13 -13.19
C SER A 335 -18.95 5.60 -14.14
N LYS A 336 -18.81 4.27 -14.28
CA LYS A 336 -17.86 3.67 -15.23
C LYS A 336 -18.18 4.06 -16.69
N ASP A 337 -19.46 4.33 -16.98
CA ASP A 337 -19.94 4.73 -18.31
C ASP A 337 -20.07 6.26 -18.48
N ALA A 338 -19.57 7.05 -17.52
CA ALA A 338 -19.61 8.50 -17.60
C ALA A 338 -18.67 9.01 -18.72
N ALA A 339 -19.07 10.10 -19.40
CA ALA A 339 -18.29 10.71 -20.48
C ALA A 339 -16.92 11.20 -20.01
N GLU A 340 -16.83 11.66 -18.75
CA GLU A 340 -15.59 12.01 -18.08
C GLU A 340 -15.33 11.05 -16.93
N LYS A 341 -14.06 10.69 -16.74
CA LYS A 341 -13.63 9.78 -15.69
C LYS A 341 -13.85 10.40 -14.31
N VAL A 342 -14.66 9.75 -13.49
CA VAL A 342 -14.93 10.15 -12.10
C VAL A 342 -13.96 9.43 -11.16
N PHE A 343 -13.13 10.21 -10.47
CA PHE A 343 -12.18 9.68 -9.49
C PHE A 343 -12.77 9.61 -8.08
N PRO A 344 -12.25 8.69 -7.22
CA PRO A 344 -12.57 8.67 -5.80
C PRO A 344 -12.23 10.00 -5.09
N LYS A 345 -12.96 10.29 -4.01
CA LYS A 345 -12.65 11.42 -3.13
C LYS A 345 -11.99 10.93 -1.86
N ILE A 346 -10.81 11.47 -1.53
CA ILE A 346 -10.07 11.13 -0.31
C ILE A 346 -10.15 12.33 0.63
N SER A 347 -10.66 12.12 1.84
CA SER A 347 -10.78 13.17 2.86
C SER A 347 -10.06 12.76 4.14
N ILE A 348 -9.18 13.62 4.65
CA ILE A 348 -8.59 13.48 5.99
C ILE A 348 -9.45 14.26 6.98
N LEU A 349 -9.77 13.61 8.10
CA LEU A 349 -10.35 14.29 9.24
C LEU A 349 -9.21 14.90 10.08
N PRO A 350 -9.23 16.22 10.35
CA PRO A 350 -8.21 16.82 11.20
C PRO A 350 -8.22 16.17 12.58
N THR A 351 -7.04 15.81 13.09
CA THR A 351 -6.89 15.54 14.53
C THR A 351 -7.21 16.84 15.26
N PRO A 352 -8.11 16.87 16.26
CA PRO A 352 -8.48 18.11 16.93
C PRO A 352 -7.26 18.68 17.67
N THR A 353 -6.58 19.63 17.04
CA THR A 353 -5.57 20.46 17.70
C THR A 353 -6.27 21.67 18.33
N ALA A 354 -5.83 22.04 19.54
CA ALA A 354 -6.54 22.95 20.44
C ALA A 354 -6.73 24.41 19.95
N LYS A 355 -6.47 24.73 18.68
CA LYS A 355 -6.36 26.13 18.21
C LYS A 355 -7.25 26.57 17.05
N HIS A 356 -8.05 25.72 16.39
CA HIS A 356 -9.01 26.22 15.40
C HIS A 356 -10.39 25.53 15.45
N ASN A 357 -11.43 26.37 15.51
CA ASN A 357 -12.84 25.98 15.48
C ASN A 357 -13.25 25.48 14.10
N THR A 358 -14.04 24.39 14.10
CA THR A 358 -14.58 23.59 12.99
C THR A 358 -13.60 22.61 12.32
N PRO A 359 -13.73 21.29 12.53
CA PRO A 359 -12.96 20.28 11.81
C PRO A 359 -13.51 20.16 10.38
N GLN A 360 -13.08 21.04 9.49
CA GLN A 360 -13.39 20.89 8.07
C GLN A 360 -12.51 19.78 7.51
N ALA A 361 -13.13 18.74 6.96
CA ALA A 361 -12.41 17.65 6.32
C ALA A 361 -11.56 18.21 5.16
N VAL A 362 -10.27 17.88 5.14
CA VAL A 362 -9.34 18.32 4.10
C VAL A 362 -9.32 17.26 3.01
N GLN A 363 -9.67 17.66 1.79
CA GLN A 363 -9.58 16.75 0.65
C GLN A 363 -8.10 16.57 0.25
N LEU A 364 -7.64 15.32 0.25
CA LEU A 364 -6.33 14.97 -0.28
C LEU A 364 -6.34 15.02 -1.81
N LYS A 365 -5.27 15.59 -2.34
CA LYS A 365 -4.96 15.65 -3.77
C LYS A 365 -3.61 15.04 -4.03
N ALA A 366 -3.40 14.57 -5.24
CA ALA A 366 -2.08 14.12 -5.71
C ALA A 366 -1.18 15.35 -5.94
N THR A 367 0.12 15.19 -5.70
CA THR A 367 1.09 16.23 -6.07
C THR A 367 1.31 16.28 -7.57
N GLN A 368 1.93 17.36 -8.06
CA GLN A 368 2.34 17.42 -9.48
C GLN A 368 3.32 16.30 -9.82
N ARG A 369 4.21 15.96 -8.88
CA ARG A 369 5.11 14.81 -9.00
C ARG A 369 4.37 13.47 -9.07
N ASP A 370 3.36 13.27 -8.22
CA ASP A 370 2.52 12.05 -8.23
C ASP A 370 1.82 11.84 -9.58
N ALA A 371 1.33 12.92 -10.21
CA ALA A 371 0.67 12.86 -11.51
C ALA A 371 1.63 12.42 -12.63
N ARG A 372 2.82 13.03 -12.70
CA ARG A 372 3.88 12.64 -13.65
C ARG A 372 4.29 11.18 -13.45
N ARG A 373 4.53 10.83 -12.19
CA ARG A 373 4.89 9.48 -11.79
C ARG A 373 3.85 8.44 -12.17
N TYR A 374 2.56 8.74 -11.98
CA TYR A 374 1.46 7.87 -12.41
C TYR A 374 1.50 7.63 -13.92
N ALA A 375 1.74 8.67 -14.72
CA ALA A 375 1.86 8.55 -16.16
C ALA A 375 3.05 7.64 -16.57
N THR A 376 4.21 7.83 -15.94
CA THR A 376 5.40 6.98 -16.15
C THR A 376 5.12 5.51 -15.77
N LEU A 377 4.49 5.26 -14.63
CA LEU A 377 4.11 3.91 -14.20
C LEU A 377 3.17 3.25 -15.20
N ARG A 378 2.12 3.95 -15.64
CA ARG A 378 1.15 3.41 -16.61
C ARG A 378 1.81 3.13 -17.96
N LYS A 379 2.71 4.01 -18.42
CA LYS A 379 3.50 3.78 -19.65
C LYS A 379 4.39 2.56 -19.52
N GLY A 380 5.10 2.41 -18.40
CA GLY A 380 5.94 1.25 -18.12
C GLY A 380 5.18 -0.07 -18.06
N LEU A 381 4.02 -0.10 -17.39
CA LEU A 381 3.19 -1.31 -17.32
C LEU A 381 2.65 -1.74 -18.69
N ARG A 382 2.31 -0.79 -19.57
CA ARG A 382 1.92 -1.08 -20.95
C ARG A 382 3.07 -1.71 -21.73
N GLN A 383 4.30 -1.23 -21.56
CA GLN A 383 5.48 -1.81 -22.22
C GLN A 383 5.76 -3.25 -21.74
N VAL A 384 5.57 -3.51 -20.44
CA VAL A 384 5.70 -4.87 -19.87
C VAL A 384 4.60 -5.82 -20.38
N ALA A 385 3.40 -5.30 -20.65
CA ALA A 385 2.24 -6.06 -21.11
C ALA A 385 2.14 -6.23 -22.65
N SER A 386 2.66 -5.29 -23.43
CA SER A 386 2.37 -5.14 -24.88
C SER A 386 3.48 -5.61 -25.83
N SER A 387 4.48 -6.33 -25.35
CA SER A 387 5.51 -6.95 -26.21
C SER A 387 5.00 -8.07 -27.13
N ASP A 388 3.67 -8.27 -27.23
CA ASP A 388 3.03 -9.29 -28.09
C ASP A 388 2.20 -8.71 -29.25
N ASP A 389 2.19 -7.39 -29.49
CA ASP A 389 1.53 -6.87 -30.72
C ASP A 389 2.23 -5.63 -31.30
N GLY A 390 2.78 -5.80 -32.50
CA GLY A 390 3.52 -4.78 -33.25
C GLY A 390 2.62 -3.74 -33.92
N GLN A 391 1.74 -3.08 -33.17
CA GLN A 391 1.02 -1.89 -33.63
C GLN A 391 1.27 -0.71 -32.67
N SER A 392 2.18 0.15 -33.09
CA SER A 392 2.48 1.46 -32.52
C SER A 392 1.25 2.36 -32.57
N GLY A 393 0.48 2.40 -31.47
CA GLY A 393 -0.46 3.47 -31.17
C GLY A 393 0.28 4.63 -30.51
N GLU A 394 1.06 5.40 -31.28
CA GLU A 394 1.82 6.56 -30.80
C GLU A 394 0.95 7.83 -30.60
N GLU A 395 -0.36 7.77 -30.84
CA GLU A 395 -1.21 8.98 -30.88
C GLU A 395 -1.81 9.44 -29.54
N ASP A 396 -1.63 8.72 -28.43
CA ASP A 396 -2.30 9.05 -27.13
C ASP A 396 -1.32 9.41 -25.99
N ASP A 397 0.00 9.40 -26.25
CA ASP A 397 1.04 9.41 -25.21
C ASP A 397 1.48 10.83 -24.78
N SER A 398 1.29 11.86 -25.63
CA SER A 398 1.54 13.26 -25.25
C SER A 398 0.43 13.84 -24.36
N ASP A 399 -0.75 13.23 -24.34
CA ASP A 399 -1.93 13.79 -23.71
C ASP A 399 -2.16 13.31 -22.27
N ALA A 400 -1.55 12.21 -21.82
CA ALA A 400 -1.81 11.69 -20.48
C ALA A 400 -1.26 12.61 -19.36
N ALA A 401 -0.06 13.18 -19.53
CA ALA A 401 0.52 14.10 -18.54
C ALA A 401 -0.18 15.48 -18.56
N SER A 402 -0.57 15.97 -19.74
CA SER A 402 -1.33 17.22 -19.88
C SER A 402 -2.76 17.08 -19.34
N THR A 403 -3.38 15.91 -19.45
CA THR A 403 -4.72 15.60 -18.90
C THR A 403 -4.79 15.80 -17.39
N TYR A 404 -3.73 15.48 -16.64
CA TYR A 404 -3.74 15.62 -15.18
C TYR A 404 -3.35 17.01 -14.68
N SER A 405 -2.66 17.81 -15.50
CA SER A 405 -2.20 19.15 -15.12
C SER A 405 -3.36 20.11 -14.75
N SER A 406 -4.51 19.95 -15.40
CA SER A 406 -5.74 20.71 -15.13
C SER A 406 -6.78 19.93 -14.30
N SER A 407 -6.45 18.73 -13.84
CA SER A 407 -7.40 17.84 -13.19
C SER A 407 -7.65 18.24 -11.72
N PRO A 408 -8.91 18.22 -11.25
CA PRO A 408 -9.24 18.65 -9.88
C PRO A 408 -8.65 17.76 -8.78
N ILE A 409 -8.17 16.56 -9.13
CA ILE A 409 -7.54 15.59 -8.22
C ILE A 409 -6.05 15.86 -7.97
N VAL A 410 -5.43 16.75 -8.76
CA VAL A 410 -4.03 17.17 -8.59
C VAL A 410 -4.01 18.56 -7.95
N GLU A 411 -3.06 18.81 -7.06
CA GLU A 411 -2.85 20.14 -6.51
C GLU A 411 -2.40 21.13 -7.60
N PRO A 412 -2.82 22.40 -7.57
CA PRO A 412 -2.28 23.40 -8.49
C PRO A 412 -0.78 23.59 -8.23
N ILE A 413 -0.03 24.03 -9.24
CA ILE A 413 1.38 24.36 -9.08
C ILE A 413 1.50 25.45 -8.00
N SER A 414 2.36 25.21 -7.01
CA SER A 414 2.62 26.17 -5.93
C SER A 414 3.13 27.50 -6.50
N TRP A 415 2.68 28.62 -5.92
CA TRP A 415 3.16 29.95 -6.28
C TRP A 415 4.67 30.09 -6.15
N THR A 416 5.26 29.47 -5.13
CA THR A 416 6.71 29.49 -4.89
C THR A 416 7.43 28.79 -6.04
N ARG A 417 6.91 27.65 -6.49
CA ARG A 417 7.43 26.93 -7.66
C ARG A 417 7.26 27.75 -8.94
N LEU A 418 6.08 28.32 -9.19
CA LEU A 418 5.83 29.18 -10.35
C LEU A 418 6.74 30.41 -10.37
N ALA A 419 6.96 31.05 -9.23
CA ALA A 419 7.83 32.20 -9.09
C ALA A 419 9.30 31.81 -9.34
N TYR A 420 9.74 30.67 -8.79
CA TYR A 420 11.07 30.15 -9.02
C TYR A 420 11.32 29.85 -10.50
N THR A 421 10.48 29.03 -11.12
CA THR A 421 10.64 28.63 -12.51
C THR A 421 10.53 29.82 -13.45
N SER A 422 9.60 30.75 -13.18
CA SER A 422 9.51 32.00 -13.93
C SER A 422 10.79 32.82 -13.77
N PHE A 423 11.31 32.99 -12.55
CA PHE A 423 12.53 33.75 -12.30
C PHE A 423 13.74 33.11 -12.98
N ILE A 424 13.90 31.79 -12.89
CA ILE A 424 14.97 31.05 -13.57
C ILE A 424 14.84 31.17 -15.08
N TRP A 425 13.62 31.06 -15.62
CA TRP A 425 13.36 31.29 -17.05
C TRP A 425 13.74 32.72 -17.46
N TRP A 426 13.34 33.74 -16.69
CA TRP A 426 13.69 35.14 -16.96
C TRP A 426 15.20 35.40 -16.82
N ALA A 427 15.85 34.81 -15.82
CA ALA A 427 17.28 34.94 -15.57
C ALA A 427 18.13 34.24 -16.64
N SER A 428 17.62 33.12 -17.17
CA SER A 428 18.27 32.34 -18.23
C SER A 428 17.89 32.78 -19.65
N ALA A 429 16.84 33.59 -19.82
CA ALA A 429 16.39 34.14 -21.10
C ALA A 429 17.46 35.06 -21.74
N GLY A 430 18.42 34.45 -22.42
CA GLY A 430 19.56 35.11 -23.06
C GLY A 430 20.81 34.23 -23.17
N GLU A 431 20.95 33.20 -22.33
CA GLU A 431 22.06 32.25 -22.38
C GLU A 431 21.64 31.02 -23.20
N LYS A 432 22.09 30.93 -24.46
CA LYS A 432 21.99 29.69 -25.28
C LYS A 432 22.97 28.64 -24.75
N ARG A 433 22.80 28.18 -23.53
CA ARG A 433 23.42 26.94 -23.04
C ARG A 433 22.34 25.88 -23.06
N ASP A 434 22.59 24.82 -23.84
CA ASP A 434 21.88 23.54 -23.69
C ASP A 434 21.89 23.16 -22.20
N GLY A 435 20.72 22.85 -21.61
CA GLY A 435 20.61 22.16 -20.32
C GLY A 435 20.48 23.01 -19.05
N LEU A 436 19.79 24.16 -19.04
CA LEU A 436 19.59 24.89 -17.77
C LEU A 436 18.44 24.30 -16.91
N SER A 437 18.83 23.41 -16.00
CA SER A 437 18.21 22.98 -14.72
C SER A 437 16.79 22.41 -14.71
N GLU A 438 15.76 23.01 -15.32
CA GLU A 438 14.38 22.52 -15.16
C GLU A 438 14.12 21.26 -15.99
N GLU A 439 14.57 21.25 -17.24
CA GLU A 439 14.50 20.06 -18.11
C GLU A 439 15.38 18.94 -17.56
N GLU A 440 16.58 19.25 -17.06
CA GLU A 440 17.47 18.26 -16.44
C GLU A 440 16.90 17.70 -15.12
N GLU A 441 16.30 18.54 -14.28
CA GLU A 441 15.61 18.10 -13.05
C GLU A 441 14.40 17.21 -13.38
N GLU A 442 13.64 17.54 -14.42
CA GLU A 442 12.51 16.74 -14.88
C GLU A 442 12.97 15.42 -15.50
N GLU A 443 14.01 15.43 -16.33
CA GLU A 443 14.63 14.23 -16.89
C GLU A 443 15.18 13.32 -15.78
N HIS A 444 15.84 13.89 -14.77
CA HIS A 444 16.34 13.16 -13.61
C HIS A 444 15.19 12.52 -12.80
N GLN A 445 14.09 13.25 -12.59
CA GLN A 445 12.88 12.70 -11.94
C GLN A 445 12.27 11.55 -12.75
N ILE A 446 12.17 11.69 -14.07
CA ILE A 446 11.67 10.64 -14.97
C ILE A 446 12.59 9.42 -14.92
N GLN A 447 13.91 9.64 -14.91
CA GLN A 447 14.89 8.56 -14.82
C GLN A 447 14.77 7.82 -13.50
N GLN A 448 14.65 8.52 -12.37
CA GLN A 448 14.42 7.94 -11.04
C GLN A 448 13.13 7.11 -11.00
N ASP A 449 12.02 7.64 -11.52
CA ASP A 449 10.75 6.92 -11.56
C ASP A 449 10.78 5.71 -12.51
N THR A 450 11.57 5.77 -13.59
CA THR A 450 11.79 4.65 -14.51
C THR A 450 12.64 3.55 -13.86
N GLN A 451 13.62 3.90 -13.02
CA GLN A 451 14.43 2.93 -12.28
C GLN A 451 13.59 2.09 -11.30
N LEU A 452 12.51 2.66 -10.75
CA LEU A 452 11.55 1.91 -9.92
C LEU A 452 10.89 0.76 -10.69
N LEU A 453 10.82 0.83 -12.02
CA LEU A 453 10.35 -0.25 -12.90
C LEU A 453 11.50 -1.18 -13.33
N ALA A 454 12.70 -0.63 -13.58
CA ALA A 454 13.79 -1.26 -14.32
C ALA A 454 14.38 -2.57 -13.75
N SER A 455 14.38 -2.82 -12.43
CA SER A 455 14.92 -4.09 -11.89
C SER A 455 14.05 -5.33 -12.13
N VAL A 456 13.08 -5.25 -13.05
CA VAL A 456 12.38 -6.40 -13.65
C VAL A 456 13.22 -7.02 -14.78
N GLU A 457 14.21 -6.29 -15.30
CA GLU A 457 15.17 -6.77 -16.31
C GLU A 457 16.52 -7.14 -15.66
N HIS A 458 16.60 -8.33 -15.05
CA HIS A 458 17.81 -9.04 -14.58
C HIS A 458 18.75 -8.35 -13.55
N PRO A 459 19.29 -9.10 -12.56
CA PRO A 459 20.42 -8.63 -11.76
C PRO A 459 21.65 -8.48 -12.65
N THR A 460 22.29 -7.31 -12.58
CA THR A 460 23.53 -6.95 -13.25
C THR A 460 24.58 -8.06 -13.15
N SER A 461 24.99 -8.61 -14.29
CA SER A 461 26.25 -9.35 -14.42
C SER A 461 27.44 -8.38 -14.24
N PRO A 462 28.57 -8.84 -13.68
CA PRO A 462 29.71 -7.96 -13.42
C PRO A 462 30.37 -7.51 -14.72
N PRO A 463 31.07 -6.36 -14.74
CA PRO A 463 31.73 -5.88 -15.94
C PRO A 463 32.94 -6.78 -16.22
N SER A 464 32.90 -7.54 -17.31
CA SER A 464 34.08 -8.18 -17.85
C SER A 464 34.21 -7.80 -19.31
N GLY A 465 35.16 -6.89 -19.56
CA GLY A 465 35.57 -6.54 -20.91
C GLY A 465 36.12 -7.76 -21.63
N SER A 466 35.58 -8.06 -22.80
CA SER A 466 36.34 -8.55 -23.94
C SER A 466 35.46 -8.54 -25.19
N VAL A 467 36.04 -7.99 -26.25
CA VAL A 467 35.51 -7.86 -27.61
C VAL A 467 35.12 -9.24 -28.18
N GLY A 468 33.88 -9.36 -28.66
CA GLY A 468 33.43 -10.55 -29.40
C GLY A 468 31.96 -10.50 -29.80
N ARG A 469 31.63 -9.82 -30.91
CA ARG A 469 30.32 -9.90 -31.56
C ARG A 469 29.98 -11.37 -31.89
N ARG A 470 28.99 -11.94 -31.20
CA ARG A 470 28.07 -12.94 -31.76
C ARG A 470 26.65 -12.62 -31.31
N SER A 471 25.84 -12.28 -32.32
CA SER A 471 24.39 -12.22 -32.24
C SER A 471 23.87 -13.55 -31.69
N LEU A 472 23.34 -13.52 -30.48
CA LEU A 472 22.54 -14.57 -29.87
C LEU A 472 21.20 -13.93 -29.55
N GLN A 473 20.14 -14.55 -30.06
CA GLN A 473 18.74 -14.16 -29.90
C GLN A 473 18.42 -13.86 -28.43
N PRO A 474 17.61 -12.82 -28.13
CA PRO A 474 17.13 -12.64 -26.76
C PRO A 474 16.28 -13.86 -26.42
N ALA A 475 16.67 -14.55 -25.34
CA ALA A 475 15.86 -15.61 -24.77
C ALA A 475 14.50 -15.02 -24.36
N ASP A 476 13.41 -15.70 -24.71
CA ASP A 476 12.03 -15.35 -24.36
C ASP A 476 11.95 -14.87 -22.91
N THR A 477 11.74 -13.57 -22.72
CA THR A 477 11.55 -12.97 -21.41
C THR A 477 10.19 -13.45 -20.90
N SER A 478 10.20 -14.25 -19.83
CA SER A 478 8.96 -14.63 -19.15
C SER A 478 8.26 -13.36 -18.64
N HIS A 479 7.20 -12.91 -19.32
CA HIS A 479 6.44 -11.72 -18.94
C HIS A 479 6.00 -11.81 -17.48
N GLU A 480 6.43 -10.84 -16.67
CA GLU A 480 5.91 -10.68 -15.32
C GLU A 480 4.45 -10.20 -15.40
N PRO A 481 3.54 -10.81 -14.63
CA PRO A 481 2.16 -10.34 -14.57
C PRO A 481 2.13 -8.90 -14.00
N PRO A 482 1.26 -8.02 -14.51
CA PRO A 482 1.24 -6.60 -14.16
C PRO A 482 1.05 -6.37 -12.66
N GLU A 483 0.33 -7.26 -11.97
CA GLU A 483 0.14 -7.24 -10.52
C GLU A 483 1.46 -7.31 -9.74
N ILE A 484 2.39 -8.16 -10.19
CA ILE A 484 3.70 -8.32 -9.53
C ILE A 484 4.56 -7.08 -9.77
N ALA A 485 4.54 -6.54 -10.99
CA ALA A 485 5.26 -5.32 -11.34
C ALA A 485 4.78 -4.12 -10.49
N ILE A 486 3.46 -3.95 -10.32
CA ILE A 486 2.88 -2.90 -9.46
C ILE A 486 3.35 -3.07 -8.00
N VAL A 487 3.26 -4.28 -7.44
CA VAL A 487 3.69 -4.53 -6.06
C VAL A 487 5.19 -4.28 -5.89
N ALA A 488 6.02 -4.69 -6.85
CA ALA A 488 7.45 -4.45 -6.82
C ALA A 488 7.78 -2.96 -6.87
N TYR A 489 7.09 -2.20 -7.73
CA TYR A 489 7.23 -0.76 -7.87
C TYR A 489 7.00 -0.03 -6.54
N PHE A 490 5.85 -0.26 -5.88
CA PHE A 490 5.54 0.39 -4.61
C PHE A 490 6.51 -0.02 -3.49
N ARG A 491 6.96 -1.28 -3.46
CA ARG A 491 7.95 -1.73 -2.47
C ARG A 491 9.31 -1.09 -2.64
N ARG A 492 9.76 -0.88 -3.88
CA ARG A 492 11.01 -0.17 -4.17
C ARG A 492 10.90 1.28 -3.71
N MET A 493 9.78 1.92 -4.00
CA MET A 493 9.47 3.26 -3.50
C MET A 493 9.47 3.31 -1.96
N THR A 494 8.84 2.35 -1.27
CA THR A 494 8.91 2.26 0.19
C THR A 494 10.35 2.13 0.67
N THR A 495 11.13 1.26 0.02
CA THR A 495 12.52 0.99 0.38
C THR A 495 13.38 2.24 0.25
N GLN A 496 13.25 2.95 -0.86
CA GLN A 496 13.93 4.22 -1.12
C GLN A 496 13.59 5.26 -0.05
N ILE A 497 12.31 5.48 0.24
CA ILE A 497 11.88 6.43 1.29
C ILE A 497 12.50 6.10 2.66
N PHE A 498 12.43 4.84 3.08
CA PHE A 498 12.91 4.45 4.41
C PHE A 498 14.44 4.43 4.54
N ILE A 499 15.17 4.09 3.47
CA ILE A 499 16.64 4.14 3.47
C ILE A 499 17.10 5.60 3.58
N THR A 500 16.59 6.49 2.72
CA THR A 500 16.96 7.91 2.76
C THR A 500 16.66 8.54 4.12
N LEU A 501 15.52 8.20 4.74
CA LEU A 501 15.21 8.68 6.10
C LEU A 501 16.13 8.08 7.17
N SER A 502 16.45 6.79 7.09
CA SER A 502 17.41 6.17 8.00
C SER A 502 18.78 6.86 7.91
N ASP A 503 19.22 7.20 6.69
CA ASP A 503 20.50 7.88 6.47
C ASP A 503 20.46 9.31 6.99
N ALA A 504 19.36 10.05 6.76
CA ALA A 504 19.18 11.39 7.33
C ALA A 504 19.23 11.39 8.86
N ILE A 505 18.60 10.39 9.48
CA ILE A 505 18.60 10.20 10.93
C ILE A 505 20.01 9.86 11.43
N ALA A 506 20.71 8.95 10.76
CA ALA A 506 22.08 8.57 11.11
C ALA A 506 23.06 9.75 10.99
N ARG A 507 22.91 10.61 9.98
CA ARG A 507 23.69 11.85 9.83
C ARG A 507 23.45 12.81 11.00
N HIS A 508 22.19 13.01 11.38
CA HIS A 508 21.84 13.84 12.54
C HIS A 508 22.42 13.29 13.85
N ASP A 509 22.33 11.98 14.06
CA ASP A 509 22.86 11.34 15.28
C ASP A 509 24.38 11.38 15.35
N SER A 510 25.06 11.35 14.19
CA SER A 510 26.52 11.48 14.12
C SER A 510 27.00 12.91 14.42
N GLN A 511 26.26 13.93 13.98
CA GLN A 511 26.58 15.34 14.24
C GLN A 511 26.35 15.72 15.70
N ASN A 512 25.38 15.08 16.35
CA ASN A 512 25.03 15.31 17.75
C ASN A 512 25.73 14.39 18.74
N ALA A 513 26.64 13.51 18.28
CA ALA A 513 27.47 12.71 19.16
C ALA A 513 28.35 13.61 20.02
N PRO A 514 28.48 13.38 21.34
CA PRO A 514 29.38 14.14 22.18
C PRO A 514 30.80 13.90 21.69
N ASN A 515 31.48 14.97 21.24
CA ASN A 515 32.89 14.92 20.86
C ASN A 515 33.69 14.28 22.00
N GLU A 516 34.17 13.04 21.80
CA GLU A 516 35.37 12.59 22.49
C GLU A 516 36.49 13.55 22.07
N GLU A 517 37.04 14.26 23.06
CA GLU A 517 38.13 15.22 23.02
C GLU A 517 39.02 15.14 21.75
N VAL A 518 38.69 15.93 20.73
CA VAL A 518 39.64 16.27 19.67
C VAL A 518 40.20 17.64 20.01
N GLU A 519 41.51 17.69 20.27
CA GLU A 519 42.24 18.95 20.49
C GLU A 519 41.96 19.95 19.36
N PRO A 520 41.83 21.25 19.66
CA PRO A 520 41.54 22.24 18.63
C PRO A 520 42.77 22.39 17.73
N ASN A 521 42.68 21.91 16.49
CA ASN A 521 43.52 22.43 15.43
C ASN A 521 42.86 23.70 14.90
N ASP A 522 43.54 24.83 15.10
CA ASP A 522 43.23 26.13 14.51
C ASP A 522 43.36 26.07 12.97
N ASP A 523 42.29 25.69 12.27
CA ASP A 523 41.92 26.20 10.95
C ASP A 523 40.61 25.52 10.54
N ASP A 524 39.46 26.21 10.64
CA ASP A 524 38.40 26.10 9.63
C ASP A 524 37.26 27.11 9.88
N HIS A 525 36.80 27.67 8.76
CA HIS A 525 35.73 28.65 8.61
C HIS A 525 34.45 28.32 9.39
N ILE A 526 33.98 29.24 10.24
CA ILE A 526 32.63 29.22 10.82
C ILE A 526 31.61 29.62 9.75
N PRO A 527 30.64 28.76 9.37
CA PRO A 527 29.46 29.18 8.61
C PRO A 527 28.48 29.91 9.53
N TYR A 528 27.90 31.00 9.04
CA TYR A 528 26.91 31.81 9.75
C TYR A 528 25.59 31.03 9.92
N GLU A 529 25.21 30.69 11.15
CA GLU A 529 23.87 30.15 11.49
C GLU A 529 22.94 31.29 11.93
N ASP A 530 21.76 31.39 11.31
CA ASP A 530 20.70 32.34 11.70
C ASP A 530 19.93 31.78 12.92
N ASP A 531 20.04 32.45 14.07
CA ASP A 531 19.28 32.19 15.31
C ASP A 531 17.78 32.50 15.11
N PRO A 532 16.83 31.60 15.42
CA PRO A 532 15.39 31.81 15.18
C PRO A 532 14.69 32.67 16.25
N GLY A 533 15.42 33.50 16.99
CA GLY A 533 14.96 34.10 18.25
C GLY A 533 14.38 35.52 18.20
N ASP A 534 14.55 36.31 17.14
CA ASP A 534 14.28 37.76 17.21
C ASP A 534 13.18 38.24 16.24
N ASP A 535 11.95 37.83 16.52
CA ASP A 535 10.73 38.44 15.95
C ASP A 535 9.86 39.00 17.09
N LEU A 536 10.27 40.14 17.65
CA LEU A 536 9.36 41.05 18.34
C LEU A 536 9.38 42.41 17.64
N GLU A 537 8.26 42.74 17.00
CA GLU A 537 7.99 43.96 16.24
C GLU A 537 8.42 45.26 16.97
N PRO A 538 9.04 46.24 16.29
CA PRO A 538 9.29 47.54 16.90
C PRO A 538 8.02 48.42 16.85
N PRO A 539 7.66 49.14 17.94
CA PRO A 539 6.54 50.08 17.90
C PRO A 539 6.96 51.38 17.20
N VAL A 540 6.14 51.79 16.24
CA VAL A 540 6.24 53.08 15.54
C VAL A 540 5.94 54.23 16.50
N THR A 541 6.91 55.12 16.75
CA THR A 541 6.62 56.51 17.15
C THR A 541 7.65 57.50 16.59
N ILE A 542 7.14 58.52 15.92
CA ILE A 542 7.86 59.71 15.43
C ILE A 542 7.97 60.72 16.58
N GLY A 543 9.17 61.25 16.85
CA GLY A 543 9.38 62.30 17.86
C GLY A 543 10.76 62.97 17.80
N ARG A 544 10.75 64.30 17.69
CA ARG A 544 11.81 65.27 17.39
C ARG A 544 12.66 65.67 18.64
N GLN A 545 13.90 66.17 18.40
CA GLN A 545 14.84 66.91 19.31
C GLN A 545 15.70 66.03 20.24
N SER A 546 16.95 66.29 20.64
CA SER A 546 18.05 67.24 20.37
C SER A 546 19.26 66.79 21.20
N THR A 547 20.49 66.88 20.66
CA THR A 547 21.82 67.04 21.32
C THR A 547 22.05 66.56 22.77
N GLN A 548 22.95 65.58 22.98
CA GLN A 548 24.18 65.73 23.80
C GLN A 548 25.04 64.45 23.82
N GLU A 549 26.35 64.67 23.85
CA GLU A 549 27.46 63.71 23.95
C GLU A 549 27.45 62.90 25.25
N ASN A 550 27.81 61.61 25.20
CA ASN A 550 28.86 61.07 26.09
C ASN A 550 29.34 59.68 25.66
N ASP A 551 30.67 59.57 25.54
CA ASP A 551 31.46 58.37 25.30
C ASP A 551 31.52 57.42 26.52
N ARG A 552 31.84 56.15 26.21
CA ARG A 552 32.40 55.06 27.04
C ARG A 552 31.46 54.02 27.66
N SER A 553 31.27 52.93 26.91
CA SER A 553 31.32 51.55 27.44
C SER A 553 31.46 50.54 26.28
N PRO A 554 32.25 49.46 26.43
CA PRO A 554 32.55 48.55 25.33
C PRO A 554 31.31 47.72 24.95
N LEU A 555 31.07 47.62 23.65
CA LEU A 555 30.13 46.69 23.02
C LEU A 555 30.72 45.28 23.04
N LEU A 556 29.86 44.30 23.31
CA LEU A 556 30.07 42.84 23.33
C LEU A 556 30.56 42.27 24.67
N GLN A 557 29.57 41.89 25.48
CA GLN A 557 29.73 40.82 26.46
C GLN A 557 29.09 39.59 25.81
N GLU A 558 29.92 38.66 25.34
CA GLU A 558 29.50 37.32 24.94
C GLU A 558 28.87 36.64 26.16
N GLU A 559 27.54 36.65 26.24
CA GLU A 559 26.85 35.63 27.01
C GLU A 559 26.93 34.34 26.19
N VAL A 560 27.91 33.50 26.56
CA VAL A 560 27.93 32.09 26.17
C VAL A 560 26.69 31.45 26.78
N CYS A 561 25.58 31.49 26.04
CA CYS A 561 24.38 30.75 26.36
C CYS A 561 24.62 29.31 25.91
N SER A 562 25.27 28.53 26.77
CA SER A 562 25.29 27.08 26.65
C SER A 562 23.88 26.55 26.87
N SER A 563 23.08 26.55 25.81
CA SER A 563 21.83 25.80 25.81
C SER A 563 22.17 24.32 26.05
N PRO A 564 21.49 23.64 26.99
CA PRO A 564 21.73 22.23 27.22
C PRO A 564 21.26 21.50 25.96
N ARG A 565 22.21 20.93 25.20
CA ARG A 565 21.95 20.02 24.07
C ARG A 565 21.09 18.86 24.58
N SER A 566 19.78 18.96 24.35
CA SER A 566 18.81 17.93 24.69
C SER A 566 18.51 17.10 23.45
N ASP A 567 18.30 15.80 23.63
CA ASP A 567 17.80 14.82 22.64
C ASP A 567 16.46 15.18 21.94
N ASP A 568 15.99 16.42 22.07
CA ASP A 568 14.71 16.95 21.61
C ASP A 568 14.81 17.82 20.35
N GLU A 569 16.02 18.02 19.80
CA GLU A 569 16.21 18.75 18.53
C GLU A 569 15.56 18.00 17.37
N PRO A 570 14.72 18.67 16.53
CA PRO A 570 14.06 18.01 15.42
C PRO A 570 15.08 17.62 14.34
N ILE A 571 14.96 16.39 13.83
CA ILE A 571 15.80 15.90 12.73
C ILE A 571 15.56 16.78 11.50
N LYS A 572 16.61 17.43 11.01
CA LYS A 572 16.56 18.21 9.77
C LYS A 572 16.58 17.29 8.56
N ILE A 573 15.57 17.39 7.71
CA ILE A 573 15.49 16.70 6.42
C ILE A 573 15.70 17.72 5.31
N THR A 574 16.68 17.50 4.47
CA THR A 574 17.09 18.46 3.44
C THR A 574 16.21 18.36 2.18
N THR A 575 16.32 19.35 1.29
CA THR A 575 15.67 19.29 -0.02
C THR A 575 16.22 18.15 -0.88
N GLU A 576 17.50 17.81 -0.73
CA GLU A 576 18.14 16.67 -1.40
C GLU A 576 17.51 15.36 -0.94
N ASP A 577 17.31 15.18 0.38
CA ASP A 577 16.61 14.01 0.93
C ASP A 577 15.18 13.89 0.36
N MET A 578 14.46 15.00 0.23
CA MET A 578 13.13 15.00 -0.39
C MET A 578 13.17 14.55 -1.85
N THR A 579 14.17 15.00 -2.63
CA THR A 579 14.34 14.56 -4.01
C THR A 579 14.75 13.09 -4.12
N GLU A 580 15.63 12.62 -3.23
CA GLU A 580 16.10 11.24 -3.17
C GLU A 580 14.99 10.29 -2.73
N MET A 581 14.11 10.68 -1.81
CA MET A 581 12.88 9.92 -1.49
C MET A 581 11.87 9.88 -2.63
N GLY A 582 12.06 10.72 -3.65
CA GLY A 582 11.13 10.84 -4.75
C GLY A 582 9.87 11.63 -4.39
N LEU A 583 9.94 12.62 -3.51
CA LEU A 583 8.80 13.45 -3.10
C LEU A 583 8.85 14.85 -3.74
N ASP A 584 7.74 15.58 -3.72
CA ASP A 584 7.69 16.96 -4.24
C ASP A 584 8.16 17.95 -3.16
N VAL A 585 9.32 18.57 -3.39
CA VAL A 585 9.94 19.55 -2.48
C VAL A 585 9.05 20.78 -2.26
N TRP A 586 8.21 21.11 -3.26
CA TRP A 586 7.33 22.27 -3.23
C TRP A 586 5.96 21.96 -2.60
N SER A 587 5.62 20.69 -2.40
CA SER A 587 4.33 20.29 -1.83
C SER A 587 4.34 20.32 -0.31
N ALA A 588 3.41 21.07 0.29
CA ALA A 588 3.22 21.06 1.74
C ALA A 588 2.74 19.69 2.26
N ALA A 589 1.96 18.96 1.44
CA ALA A 589 1.45 17.65 1.82
C ALA A 589 2.57 16.62 1.97
N ASP A 590 3.56 16.64 1.07
CA ASP A 590 4.70 15.72 1.12
C ASP A 590 5.64 16.05 2.29
N ARG A 591 5.81 17.34 2.64
CA ARG A 591 6.56 17.74 3.85
C ARG A 591 5.90 17.20 5.12
N ILE A 592 4.59 17.44 5.28
CA ILE A 592 3.80 16.93 6.42
C ILE A 592 3.88 15.41 6.48
N PHE A 593 3.77 14.73 5.33
CA PHE A 593 3.91 13.28 5.26
C PHE A 593 5.24 12.81 5.83
N VAL A 594 6.36 13.42 5.45
CA VAL A 594 7.68 13.02 5.92
C VAL A 594 7.83 13.24 7.43
N GLU A 595 7.40 14.39 7.94
CA GLU A 595 7.42 14.69 9.37
C GLU A 595 6.57 13.70 10.18
N GLU A 596 5.37 13.37 9.68
CA GLU A 596 4.52 12.34 10.30
C GLU A 596 5.12 10.94 10.18
N LEU A 597 5.83 10.64 9.09
CA LEU A 597 6.44 9.32 8.85
C LEU A 597 7.59 9.08 9.83
N VAL A 598 8.46 10.07 10.04
CA VAL A 598 9.52 9.98 11.05
C VAL A 598 8.93 9.84 12.46
N ARG A 599 7.87 10.60 12.76
CA ARG A 599 7.15 10.47 14.03
C ARG A 599 6.52 9.08 14.21
N CYS A 600 5.94 8.52 13.16
CA CYS A 600 5.24 7.24 13.21
C CYS A 600 6.19 6.04 13.35
N TRP A 601 7.32 6.05 12.64
CA TRP A 601 8.23 4.90 12.54
C TRP A 601 9.48 4.99 13.41
N TRP A 602 9.97 6.20 13.68
CA TRP A 602 11.14 6.42 14.55
C TRP A 602 10.78 7.05 15.91
N ASN A 603 9.53 7.49 16.11
CA ASN A 603 9.09 8.20 17.32
C ASN A 603 9.94 9.45 17.64
N ARG A 604 10.39 10.15 16.60
CA ARG A 604 11.17 11.39 16.69
C ARG A 604 10.47 12.55 16.01
N LYS A 605 10.83 13.78 16.39
CA LYS A 605 10.41 14.98 15.68
C LYS A 605 11.35 15.20 14.50
N ALA A 606 10.79 15.60 13.36
CA ALA A 606 11.55 16.00 12.18
C ALA A 606 11.02 17.35 11.69
N TYR A 607 11.89 18.06 10.98
CA TYR A 607 11.58 19.30 10.28
C TYR A 607 12.12 19.19 8.85
N VAL A 608 11.25 19.40 7.87
CA VAL A 608 11.65 19.38 6.46
C VAL A 608 12.04 20.79 6.03
N ASP A 609 13.27 20.95 5.53
CA ASP A 609 13.73 22.21 4.99
C ASP A 609 12.90 22.56 3.74
N SER A 610 12.04 23.56 3.87
CA SER A 610 11.28 24.08 2.74
C SER A 610 12.24 24.70 1.74
N ALA A 611 12.04 24.47 0.44
CA ALA A 611 12.69 25.25 -0.60
C ALA A 611 12.25 26.72 -0.50
N ARG A 612 12.88 27.49 0.40
CA ARG A 612 12.61 28.91 0.60
C ARG A 612 13.40 29.69 -0.43
N ILE A 613 12.70 30.47 -1.23
CA ILE A 613 13.36 31.46 -2.06
C ILE A 613 13.57 32.68 -1.17
N ARG A 614 14.82 32.96 -0.79
CA ARG A 614 15.19 34.25 -0.19
C ARG A 614 15.51 35.22 -1.32
N CYS A 615 14.60 36.17 -1.58
CA CYS A 615 14.84 37.27 -2.50
C CYS A 615 14.98 38.56 -1.69
N CYS A 616 16.17 39.19 -1.71
CA CYS A 616 16.44 40.47 -1.06
C CYS A 616 16.04 40.54 0.44
N GLY A 617 16.27 39.46 1.20
CA GLY A 617 15.95 39.39 2.63
C GLY A 617 14.50 38.99 2.96
N ILE A 618 13.65 38.78 1.96
CA ILE A 618 12.27 38.30 2.14
C ILE A 618 12.23 36.81 1.79
N SER A 619 11.79 35.98 2.74
CA SER A 619 11.50 34.57 2.50
C SER A 619 10.12 34.41 1.87
N ILE A 620 10.08 33.91 0.63
CA ILE A 620 8.83 33.52 -0.03
C ILE A 620 8.61 32.04 0.30
N LEU A 621 7.53 31.76 1.05
CA LEU A 621 7.07 30.42 1.41
C LEU A 621 6.12 29.87 0.35
#